data_AF-A5GNM9-F1
#
_entry.id   AF-A5GNM9-F1
#
_cell.length_a   1.000
_cell.length_b   1.000
_cell.length_c   1.000
_cell.angle_alpha   90.00
_cell.angle_beta   90.00
_cell.angle_gamma   90.00
#
_symmetry.space_group_name_H-M   'P 1'
#
loop_
_entity.id
_entity.type
_entity.pdbx_description
1 polymer ?
#
loop_
_entity_poly.entity_id
_entity_poly.type
_entity_poly.pdbx_seq_one_letter_code
_entity_poly.pdbx_strand_id
1 'polypeptide(L)'
;MTTAPGVTNEDANGEFEVYPYQLTTWIEAQPNLEYLVKAANDSPALYEAASDTLSVAPTEEDIVSKKYFGFRSKLREFFWPSARSMRGQSYGTESFDETCSKAANTMAGSTLWDGISTVPFVQFALINYLKWAALPAAIGISVGLMVISNVAGRLSVNRSKGKEAVATTGLALFILLSFAKTFLSGVGFDILVNQEGITREYANKVLVNQLEKNQTKLEELQSLKNPKLINYKNSCEPLKTLLRSIDKTLEPAKWESVYVQAFGTYAQQESVRGLTNDQVIKKYGGVNQIPGVCKRADMQLALDLKQADLMQENIANWNAKLGTVPPLQFLQSDFPEVFKSEFKINEKGLVEIRSGQQIVGEAFVQFFEKLQDPERIFQLGISLFWMIVSLILSILATILLWALSKNKEMKWSFSRDLLHTRATFLQANQDNLPLALRKRRERLNQENNTMES
;
A
#
# COMPACT_ATOMS: atom_id res chain seq x y z
N MET A 1 48.38 4.68 4.03
CA MET A 1 49.27 4.56 2.86
C MET A 1 49.79 3.14 2.84
N THR A 2 49.07 2.24 2.18
CA THR A 2 49.53 0.88 1.92
C THR A 2 50.28 0.91 0.59
N THR A 3 51.57 0.62 0.63
CA THR A 3 52.44 0.50 -0.55
C THR A 3 51.84 -0.42 -1.60
N ALA A 4 52.07 -0.12 -2.88
CA ALA A 4 51.68 -0.98 -4.00
C ALA A 4 52.33 -2.38 -3.85
N PRO A 5 51.69 -3.47 -4.31
CA PRO A 5 52.26 -4.80 -4.21
C PRO A 5 53.31 -4.95 -5.32
N GLY A 6 54.53 -5.30 -4.92
CA GLY A 6 55.66 -5.50 -5.83
C GLY A 6 57.02 -5.51 -5.15
N VAL A 7 57.13 -6.03 -3.92
CA VAL A 7 58.44 -6.23 -3.29
C VAL A 7 58.59 -7.70 -2.92
N THR A 8 58.80 -8.54 -3.93
CA THR A 8 59.43 -9.84 -3.74
C THR A 8 60.27 -10.16 -4.98
N ASN A 9 61.58 -10.05 -4.78
CA ASN A 9 62.72 -10.37 -5.66
C ASN A 9 63.11 -9.32 -6.71
N GLU A 10 64.21 -8.63 -6.43
CA GLU A 10 65.01 -7.88 -7.39
C GLU A 10 65.70 -8.87 -8.34
N ASP A 11 65.32 -8.86 -9.61
CA ASP A 11 66.19 -9.35 -10.67
C ASP A 11 67.22 -8.26 -11.03
N ALA A 12 68.42 -8.69 -11.41
CA ALA A 12 69.64 -7.89 -11.54
C ALA A 12 69.58 -6.71 -12.55
N ASN A 13 68.45 -6.47 -13.20
CA ASN A 13 68.22 -5.37 -14.13
C ASN A 13 67.17 -4.34 -13.66
N GLY A 14 66.62 -4.47 -12.44
CA GLY A 14 65.73 -3.45 -11.87
C GLY A 14 64.35 -3.35 -12.51
N GLU A 15 63.93 -4.35 -13.30
CA GLU A 15 62.56 -4.46 -13.79
C GLU A 15 61.71 -5.28 -12.81
N PHE A 16 60.57 -4.73 -12.42
CA PHE A 16 59.65 -5.33 -11.46
C PHE A 16 58.60 -6.16 -12.18
N GLU A 17 58.57 -7.47 -11.94
CA GLU A 17 57.51 -8.33 -12.48
C GLU A 17 56.30 -8.29 -11.53
N VAL A 18 55.27 -7.50 -11.87
CA VAL A 18 54.01 -7.44 -11.10
C VAL A 18 53.00 -8.37 -11.76
N TYR A 19 52.58 -9.42 -11.04
CA TYR A 19 51.60 -10.35 -11.58
C TYR A 19 50.22 -9.68 -11.78
N PRO A 20 49.56 -9.88 -12.94
CA PRO A 20 48.28 -9.26 -13.34
C PRO A 20 47.21 -9.17 -12.25
N TYR A 21 47.02 -10.29 -11.55
CA TYR A 21 46.01 -10.45 -10.53
C TYR A 21 46.29 -9.58 -9.31
N GLN A 22 47.55 -9.46 -8.90
CA GLN A 22 47.96 -8.72 -7.70
C GLN A 22 47.74 -7.21 -7.85
N LEU A 23 48.01 -6.65 -9.04
CA LEU A 23 47.77 -5.24 -9.31
C LEU A 23 46.28 -4.92 -9.36
N THR A 24 45.48 -5.77 -10.01
CA THR A 24 44.03 -5.57 -10.14
C THR A 24 43.35 -5.67 -8.78
N THR A 25 43.67 -6.70 -7.99
CA THR A 25 43.16 -6.87 -6.62
C THR A 25 43.61 -5.73 -5.70
N TRP A 26 44.80 -5.17 -5.89
CA TRP A 26 45.25 -4.00 -5.14
C TRP A 26 44.48 -2.74 -5.52
N ILE A 27 44.29 -2.44 -6.81
CA ILE A 27 43.50 -1.31 -7.27
C ILE A 27 42.05 -1.42 -6.75
N GLU A 28 41.46 -2.62 -6.81
CA GLU A 28 40.13 -2.91 -6.26
C GLU A 28 40.04 -2.76 -4.74
N ALA A 29 41.14 -2.99 -4.01
CA ALA A 29 41.22 -2.86 -2.56
C ALA A 29 41.46 -1.42 -2.07
N GLN A 30 41.74 -0.46 -2.96
CA GLN A 30 41.99 0.93 -2.61
C GLN A 30 40.73 1.80 -2.80
N PRO A 31 40.08 2.29 -1.73
CA PRO A 31 38.85 3.11 -1.82
C PRO A 31 39.04 4.39 -2.65
N ASN A 32 40.25 4.96 -2.64
CA ASN A 32 40.61 6.14 -3.40
C ASN A 32 40.83 5.87 -4.90
N LEU A 33 40.93 4.61 -5.33
CA LEU A 33 41.08 4.21 -6.74
C LEU A 33 39.80 3.59 -7.32
N GLU A 34 38.70 3.54 -6.55
CA GLU A 34 37.39 3.04 -6.97
C GLU A 34 36.91 3.70 -8.27
N TYR A 35 37.27 4.96 -8.50
CA TYR A 35 36.93 5.70 -9.71
C TYR A 35 37.63 5.16 -10.96
N LEU A 36 38.86 4.63 -10.86
CA LEU A 36 39.59 4.02 -11.98
C LEU A 36 39.01 2.66 -12.33
N VAL A 37 38.64 1.87 -11.32
CA VAL A 37 37.92 0.60 -11.51
C VAL A 37 36.58 0.86 -12.20
N LYS A 38 35.87 1.91 -11.77
CA LYS A 38 34.60 2.32 -12.39
C LYS A 38 34.80 2.79 -13.84
N ALA A 39 35.80 3.62 -14.09
CA ALA A 39 36.14 4.13 -15.41
C ALA A 39 36.58 3.03 -16.40
N ALA A 40 37.42 2.09 -15.93
CA ALA A 40 37.81 0.92 -16.72
C ALA A 40 36.60 0.04 -17.02
N ASN A 41 35.69 -0.15 -16.05
CA ASN A 41 34.42 -0.85 -16.25
C ASN A 41 33.48 -0.13 -17.23
N ASP A 42 33.62 1.18 -17.34
CA ASP A 42 32.86 2.06 -18.23
C ASP A 42 33.40 2.15 -19.67
N SER A 43 34.62 1.67 -19.95
CA SER A 43 35.14 1.61 -21.32
C SER A 43 34.48 0.45 -22.09
N PRO A 44 33.74 0.72 -23.18
CA PRO A 44 33.09 -0.34 -23.95
C PRO A 44 34.13 -1.30 -24.54
N ALA A 45 33.82 -2.60 -24.56
CA ALA A 45 34.54 -3.54 -25.41
C ALA A 45 33.86 -3.54 -26.78
N LEU A 46 34.62 -3.21 -27.83
CA LEU A 46 34.22 -3.22 -29.22
C LEU A 46 34.34 -4.66 -29.76
N TYR A 47 33.29 -5.13 -30.41
CA TYR A 47 33.33 -6.37 -31.18
C TYR A 47 33.62 -6.03 -32.63
N GLU A 48 34.74 -6.51 -33.13
CA GLU A 48 35.12 -6.30 -34.52
C GLU A 48 34.62 -7.48 -35.36
N ALA A 49 33.52 -7.25 -36.08
CA ALA A 49 32.80 -8.29 -36.83
C ALA A 49 33.66 -8.98 -37.91
N ALA A 50 34.77 -8.36 -38.33
CA ALA A 50 35.69 -8.90 -39.32
C ALA A 50 36.72 -9.89 -38.74
N SER A 51 37.03 -9.79 -37.45
CA SER A 51 38.10 -10.56 -36.81
C SER A 51 37.59 -11.57 -35.77
N ASP A 52 36.31 -11.52 -35.39
CA ASP A 52 35.71 -12.30 -34.29
C ASP A 52 36.46 -12.10 -32.95
N THR A 53 37.16 -10.97 -32.82
CA THR A 53 37.93 -10.61 -31.62
C THR A 53 37.30 -9.42 -30.89
N LEU A 54 37.39 -9.45 -29.56
CA LEU A 54 37.00 -8.33 -28.70
C LEU A 54 38.19 -7.37 -28.57
N SER A 55 38.04 -6.13 -29.00
CA SER A 55 38.97 -5.04 -28.70
C SER A 55 38.37 -4.13 -27.64
N VAL A 56 39.19 -3.47 -26.81
CA VAL A 56 38.68 -2.48 -25.86
C VAL A 56 38.73 -1.10 -26.52
N ALA A 57 37.63 -0.34 -26.46
CA ALA A 57 37.64 1.04 -26.92
C ALA A 57 38.71 1.83 -26.13
N PRO A 58 39.55 2.65 -26.79
CA PRO A 58 40.54 3.44 -26.09
C PRO A 58 39.85 4.32 -25.05
N THR A 59 40.37 4.31 -23.82
CA THR A 59 39.86 5.16 -22.74
C THR A 59 40.12 6.62 -23.10
N GLU A 60 39.10 7.36 -23.55
CA GLU A 60 39.24 8.82 -23.67
C GLU A 60 39.47 9.40 -22.27
N GLU A 61 40.67 9.96 -22.04
CA GLU A 61 41.09 10.52 -20.74
C GLU A 61 40.10 11.57 -20.19
N ASP A 62 39.33 12.24 -21.05
CA ASP A 62 38.39 13.29 -20.66
C ASP A 62 37.01 12.80 -20.19
N ILE A 63 36.62 11.56 -20.51
CA ILE A 63 35.32 11.00 -20.08
C ILE A 63 35.38 10.55 -18.60
N VAL A 64 36.57 10.20 -18.11
CA VAL A 64 36.79 9.57 -16.80
C VAL A 64 36.55 10.51 -15.62
N SER A 65 36.63 11.83 -15.80
CA SER A 65 36.62 12.78 -14.66
C SER A 65 35.31 13.53 -14.41
N LYS A 66 34.40 13.63 -15.38
CA LYS A 66 33.23 14.54 -15.26
C LYS A 66 31.87 13.88 -15.06
N LYS A 67 31.70 12.59 -15.39
CA LYS A 67 30.37 11.95 -15.40
C LYS A 67 29.93 11.32 -14.06
N TYR A 68 30.88 11.07 -13.15
CA TYR A 68 30.64 10.22 -11.96
C TYR A 68 30.83 10.88 -10.59
N PHE A 69 31.29 12.13 -10.53
CA PHE A 69 31.48 12.83 -9.26
C PHE A 69 30.29 13.74 -8.96
N GLY A 70 29.32 13.21 -8.19
CA GLY A 70 28.28 14.03 -7.58
C GLY A 70 27.17 13.21 -6.93
N PHE A 71 26.68 13.66 -5.78
CA PHE A 71 25.46 13.13 -5.16
C PHE A 71 24.28 13.12 -6.15
N ARG A 72 24.22 14.11 -7.06
CA ARG A 72 23.21 14.22 -8.13
C ARG A 72 23.27 13.10 -9.16
N SER A 73 24.46 12.60 -9.54
CA SER A 73 24.56 11.50 -10.51
C SER A 73 24.16 10.16 -9.88
N LYS A 74 24.52 9.93 -8.61
CA LYS A 74 24.06 8.78 -7.81
C LYS A 74 22.55 8.81 -7.60
N LEU A 75 21.96 9.98 -7.29
CA LEU A 75 20.50 10.13 -7.20
C LEU A 75 19.83 9.87 -8.56
N ARG A 76 20.38 10.41 -9.65
CA ARG A 76 19.82 10.15 -10.98
C ARG A 76 19.83 8.66 -11.32
N GLU A 77 20.92 7.93 -11.07
CA GLU A 77 21.00 6.48 -11.30
C GLU A 77 20.10 5.66 -10.35
N PHE A 78 19.71 6.24 -9.22
CA PHE A 78 18.79 5.66 -8.25
C PHE A 78 17.33 5.74 -8.71
N PHE A 79 16.90 6.90 -9.23
CA PHE A 79 15.54 7.09 -9.77
C PHE A 79 15.41 6.65 -11.23
N TRP A 80 16.48 6.78 -12.01
CA TRP A 80 16.52 6.58 -13.45
C TRP A 80 17.76 5.74 -13.84
N PRO A 81 17.63 4.40 -13.85
CA PRO A 81 18.66 3.49 -14.32
C PRO A 81 19.28 3.92 -15.65
N SER A 82 20.61 3.91 -15.74
CA SER A 82 21.31 4.09 -17.00
C SER A 82 21.32 2.78 -17.80
N ALA A 83 21.48 2.87 -19.12
CA ALA A 83 21.68 1.71 -19.99
C ALA A 83 22.74 0.73 -19.45
N ARG A 84 23.85 1.28 -18.96
CA ARG A 84 24.98 0.51 -18.41
C ARG A 84 24.65 -0.20 -17.10
N SER A 85 23.69 0.32 -16.33
CA SER A 85 23.22 -0.36 -15.12
C SER A 85 22.38 -1.62 -15.41
N MET A 86 21.95 -1.82 -16.67
CA MET A 86 21.18 -2.99 -17.10
C MET A 86 22.04 -4.13 -17.63
N ARG A 87 23.26 -3.85 -18.10
CA ARG A 87 24.18 -4.85 -18.65
C ARG A 87 25.35 -5.11 -17.72
N GLY A 88 26.08 -6.19 -17.95
CA GLY A 88 27.35 -6.42 -17.27
C GLY A 88 28.50 -5.64 -17.92
N GLN A 89 29.70 -5.85 -17.38
CA GLN A 89 30.88 -5.04 -17.67
C GLN A 89 31.71 -5.55 -18.85
N SER A 90 31.48 -6.77 -19.35
CA SER A 90 32.40 -7.42 -20.29
C SER A 90 32.13 -7.17 -21.78
N TYR A 91 30.96 -6.64 -22.15
CA TYR A 91 30.59 -6.39 -23.56
C TYR A 91 29.65 -5.18 -23.66
N GLY A 92 29.86 -4.31 -24.66
CA GLY A 92 28.94 -3.22 -24.95
C GLY A 92 29.26 -2.50 -26.27
N THR A 93 28.29 -2.51 -27.19
CA THR A 93 28.30 -1.71 -28.43
C THR A 93 27.32 -0.54 -28.31
N GLU A 94 27.41 0.46 -29.19
CA GLU A 94 26.48 1.61 -29.19
C GLU A 94 25.02 1.17 -29.38
N SER A 95 24.76 0.25 -30.32
CA SER A 95 23.43 -0.30 -30.58
C SER A 95 22.89 -1.14 -29.41
N PHE A 96 23.76 -1.89 -28.73
CA PHE A 96 23.39 -2.66 -27.54
C PHE A 96 23.12 -1.73 -26.34
N ASP A 97 23.92 -0.69 -26.17
CA ASP A 97 23.71 0.35 -25.15
C ASP A 97 22.42 1.13 -25.41
N GLU A 98 22.06 1.40 -26.67
CA GLU A 98 20.77 2.00 -27.03
C GLU A 98 19.60 1.08 -26.66
N THR A 99 19.73 -0.22 -26.91
CA THR A 99 18.72 -1.23 -26.54
C THR A 99 18.56 -1.33 -25.03
N CYS A 100 19.68 -1.37 -24.29
CA CYS A 100 19.67 -1.33 -22.83
C CYS A 100 19.07 -0.02 -22.29
N SER A 101 19.36 1.11 -22.95
CA SER A 101 18.80 2.43 -22.61
C SER A 101 17.28 2.44 -22.76
N LYS A 102 16.75 1.92 -23.87
CA LYS A 102 15.31 1.81 -24.11
C LYS A 102 14.64 0.99 -23.01
N ALA A 103 15.16 -0.20 -22.70
CA ALA A 103 14.62 -1.04 -21.62
C ALA A 103 14.70 -0.36 -20.24
N ALA A 104 15.84 0.26 -19.92
CA ALA A 104 16.05 1.00 -18.67
C ALA A 104 15.05 2.15 -18.51
N ASN A 105 14.88 2.97 -19.56
CA ASN A 105 14.00 4.13 -19.57
C ASN A 105 12.52 3.72 -19.49
N THR A 106 12.11 2.67 -20.21
CA THR A 106 10.74 2.15 -20.13
C THR A 106 10.43 1.59 -18.73
N MET A 107 11.37 0.85 -18.13
CA MET A 107 11.23 0.35 -16.76
C MET A 107 11.18 1.50 -15.74
N ALA A 108 12.08 2.48 -15.85
CA ALA A 108 12.12 3.65 -14.98
C ALA A 108 10.83 4.48 -15.08
N GLY A 109 10.36 4.72 -16.31
CA GLY A 109 9.12 5.43 -16.58
C GLY A 109 7.91 4.70 -16.00
N SER A 110 7.82 3.39 -16.19
CA SER A 110 6.75 2.56 -15.61
C SER A 110 6.75 2.62 -14.10
N THR A 111 7.91 2.38 -13.46
CA THR A 111 8.00 2.35 -12.00
C THR A 111 7.79 3.72 -11.36
N LEU A 112 8.18 4.80 -12.03
CA LEU A 112 7.92 6.18 -11.61
C LEU A 112 6.44 6.52 -11.71
N TRP A 113 5.80 6.19 -12.85
CA TRP A 113 4.36 6.37 -13.05
C TRP A 113 3.58 5.69 -11.93
N ASP A 114 3.90 4.42 -11.69
CA ASP A 114 3.32 3.61 -10.62
C ASP A 114 3.64 4.17 -9.23
N GLY A 115 4.87 4.65 -9.01
CA GLY A 115 5.27 5.22 -7.73
C GLY A 115 4.49 6.49 -7.39
N ILE A 116 4.23 7.36 -8.37
CA ILE A 116 3.43 8.58 -8.17
C ILE A 116 1.99 8.20 -7.85
N SER A 117 1.43 7.23 -8.57
CA SER A 117 0.03 6.85 -8.45
C SER A 117 -0.30 6.02 -7.22
N THR A 118 0.69 5.36 -6.60
CA THR A 118 0.49 4.70 -5.31
C THR A 118 0.51 5.66 -4.11
N VAL A 119 1.02 6.89 -4.27
CA VAL A 119 1.12 7.85 -3.15
C VAL A 119 -0.24 8.10 -2.47
N PRO A 120 -1.33 8.41 -3.19
CA PRO A 120 -2.61 8.70 -2.54
C PRO A 120 -3.12 7.51 -1.74
N PHE A 121 -3.07 6.30 -2.32
CA PHE A 121 -3.46 5.07 -1.63
C PHE A 121 -2.72 4.92 -0.30
N VAL A 122 -1.38 5.01 -0.32
CA VAL A 122 -0.55 4.85 0.88
C VAL A 122 -0.77 6.01 1.87
N GLN A 123 -0.94 7.23 1.37
CA GLN A 123 -1.20 8.42 2.19
C GLN A 123 -2.49 8.24 2.99
N PHE A 124 -3.59 7.88 2.34
CA PHE A 124 -4.88 7.69 3.02
C PHE A 124 -4.86 6.47 3.95
N ALA A 125 -4.11 5.41 3.62
CA ALA A 125 -3.93 4.28 4.54
C ALA A 125 -3.19 4.67 5.84
N LEU A 126 -2.29 5.65 5.77
CA LEU A 126 -1.45 6.07 6.91
C LEU A 126 -1.97 7.30 7.66
N ILE A 127 -2.93 8.04 7.10
CA ILE A 127 -3.36 9.36 7.64
C ILE A 127 -3.88 9.29 9.08
N ASN A 128 -4.51 8.18 9.46
CA ASN A 128 -4.99 7.97 10.83
C ASN A 128 -3.87 7.76 11.85
N TYR A 129 -2.73 7.20 11.42
CA TYR A 129 -1.60 6.88 12.30
C TYR A 129 -0.58 8.02 12.35
N LEU A 130 -0.20 8.54 11.19
CA LEU A 130 0.90 9.49 11.03
C LEU A 130 0.43 10.94 10.86
N LYS A 131 -0.87 11.17 10.64
CA LYS A 131 -1.47 12.50 10.45
C LYS A 131 -0.69 13.31 9.41
N TRP A 132 -0.03 14.39 9.81
CA TRP A 132 0.76 15.27 8.93
C TRP A 132 1.97 14.55 8.30
N ALA A 133 2.53 13.54 8.98
CA ALA A 133 3.65 12.75 8.47
C ALA A 133 3.22 11.66 7.48
N ALA A 134 1.92 11.48 7.24
CA ALA A 134 1.41 10.45 6.32
C ALA A 134 1.83 10.69 4.87
N LEU A 135 1.84 11.95 4.39
CA LEU A 135 2.26 12.27 3.03
C LEU A 135 3.78 12.03 2.83
N PRO A 136 4.69 12.55 3.69
CA PRO A 136 6.11 12.20 3.61
C PRO A 136 6.37 10.69 3.68
N ALA A 137 5.67 9.97 4.56
CA ALA A 137 5.81 8.52 4.67
C ALA A 137 5.32 7.80 3.40
N ALA A 138 4.20 8.23 2.83
CA ALA A 138 3.67 7.67 1.59
C ALA A 138 4.63 7.88 0.42
N ILE A 139 5.21 9.08 0.28
CA ILE A 139 6.25 9.34 -0.71
C ILE A 139 7.45 8.42 -0.49
N GLY A 140 7.92 8.29 0.76
CA GLY A 140 9.05 7.42 1.10
C GLY A 140 8.81 5.95 0.74
N ILE A 141 7.62 5.43 1.05
CA ILE A 141 7.22 4.05 0.71
C ILE A 141 7.10 3.87 -0.80
N SER A 142 6.45 4.80 -1.51
CA SER A 142 6.35 4.75 -2.98
C SER A 142 7.72 4.77 -3.66
N VAL A 143 8.64 5.63 -3.19
CA VAL A 143 10.03 5.68 -3.67
C VAL A 143 10.76 4.37 -3.36
N GLY A 144 10.60 3.83 -2.15
CA GLY A 144 11.18 2.54 -1.78
C GLY A 144 10.70 1.40 -2.69
N LEU A 145 9.39 1.33 -2.95
CA LEU A 145 8.79 0.36 -3.87
C LEU A 145 9.31 0.54 -5.30
N MET A 146 9.47 1.78 -5.77
CA MET A 146 10.05 2.08 -7.08
C MET A 146 11.48 1.54 -7.19
N VAL A 147 12.31 1.78 -6.18
CA VAL A 147 13.71 1.33 -6.13
C VAL A 147 13.79 -0.19 -6.14
N ILE A 148 12.97 -0.87 -5.33
CA ILE A 148 12.93 -2.33 -5.29
C ILE A 148 12.51 -2.91 -6.65
N SER A 149 11.53 -2.30 -7.34
CA SER A 149 11.17 -2.71 -8.70
C SER A 149 12.32 -2.52 -9.69
N ASN A 150 13.01 -1.37 -9.67
CA ASN A 150 14.16 -1.14 -10.55
C ASN A 150 15.30 -2.14 -10.30
N VAL A 151 15.54 -2.50 -9.04
CA VAL A 151 16.50 -3.55 -8.68
C VAL A 151 16.05 -4.92 -9.20
N ALA A 152 14.79 -5.28 -9.00
CA ALA A 152 14.22 -6.54 -9.51
C ALA A 152 14.34 -6.62 -11.04
N GLY A 153 14.07 -5.53 -11.76
CA GLY A 153 14.22 -5.45 -13.20
C GLY A 153 15.68 -5.59 -13.65
N ARG A 154 16.66 -4.98 -12.96
CA ARG A 154 18.09 -5.21 -13.23
C ARG A 154 18.51 -6.65 -12.97
N LEU A 155 18.01 -7.28 -11.91
CA LEU A 155 18.27 -8.70 -11.64
C LEU A 155 17.69 -9.58 -12.75
N SER A 156 16.52 -9.20 -13.30
CA SER A 156 15.81 -9.98 -14.31
C SER A 156 16.57 -10.20 -15.61
N VAL A 157 17.48 -9.28 -15.96
CA VAL A 157 18.25 -9.33 -17.22
C VAL A 157 19.55 -10.12 -17.09
N ASN A 158 20.02 -10.42 -15.87
CA ASN A 158 21.27 -11.17 -15.65
C ASN A 158 21.09 -12.69 -15.75
N ARG A 159 20.91 -13.19 -16.98
CA ARG A 159 20.82 -14.63 -17.27
C ARG A 159 22.16 -15.26 -17.66
N SER A 160 23.24 -14.83 -17.01
CA SER A 160 24.54 -15.51 -17.15
C SER A 160 24.50 -16.93 -16.58
N LYS A 161 25.44 -17.78 -17.01
CA LYS A 161 25.55 -19.18 -16.58
C LYS A 161 25.60 -19.25 -15.04
N GLY A 162 24.68 -20.00 -14.44
CA GLY A 162 24.56 -20.13 -12.98
C GLY A 162 23.73 -19.05 -12.27
N LYS A 163 23.25 -18.01 -12.98
CA LYS A 163 22.40 -16.93 -12.41
C LYS A 163 20.97 -16.91 -12.96
N GLU A 164 20.60 -17.89 -13.77
CA GLU A 164 19.28 -17.97 -14.42
C GLU A 164 18.11 -18.00 -13.43
N ALA A 165 18.28 -18.68 -12.29
CA ALA A 165 17.28 -18.72 -11.23
C ALA A 165 17.07 -17.32 -10.62
N VAL A 166 18.15 -16.60 -10.29
CA VAL A 166 18.09 -15.24 -9.75
C VAL A 166 17.43 -14.28 -10.73
N ALA A 167 17.74 -14.38 -12.03
CA ALA A 167 17.08 -13.59 -13.04
C ALA A 167 15.59 -13.92 -13.19
N THR A 168 15.21 -15.18 -13.06
CA THR A 168 13.81 -15.59 -13.12
C THR A 168 13.04 -15.08 -11.90
N THR A 169 13.63 -15.17 -10.70
CA THR A 169 13.08 -14.58 -9.48
C THR A 169 12.98 -13.06 -9.58
N GLY A 170 14.01 -12.39 -10.12
CA GLY A 170 13.99 -10.94 -10.35
C GLY A 170 12.87 -10.52 -11.30
N LEU A 171 12.67 -11.27 -12.41
CA LEU A 171 11.57 -11.02 -13.34
C LEU A 171 10.21 -11.25 -12.68
N ALA A 172 10.04 -12.35 -11.95
CA ALA A 172 8.80 -12.66 -11.25
C ALA A 172 8.46 -11.60 -10.20
N LEU A 173 9.45 -11.14 -9.43
CA LEU A 173 9.30 -10.06 -8.47
C LEU A 173 8.94 -8.74 -9.14
N PHE A 174 9.58 -8.42 -10.27
CA PHE A 174 9.24 -7.22 -11.06
C PHE A 174 7.78 -7.26 -11.50
N ILE A 175 7.34 -8.37 -12.11
CA ILE A 175 5.97 -8.57 -12.56
C ILE A 175 4.98 -8.44 -11.40
N LEU A 176 5.24 -9.12 -10.28
CA LEU A 176 4.35 -9.08 -9.10
C LEU A 176 4.21 -7.66 -8.55
N LEU A 177 5.32 -6.93 -8.42
CA LEU A 177 5.31 -5.55 -7.95
C LEU A 177 4.61 -4.62 -8.93
N SER A 178 4.81 -4.80 -10.24
CA SER A 178 4.10 -4.05 -11.27
C SER A 178 2.58 -4.28 -11.18
N PHE A 179 2.12 -5.53 -11.12
CA PHE A 179 0.69 -5.84 -10.96
C PHE A 179 0.10 -5.21 -9.69
N ALA A 180 0.77 -5.38 -8.55
CA ALA A 180 0.32 -4.80 -7.30
C ALA A 180 0.20 -3.27 -7.41
N LYS A 181 1.22 -2.60 -7.95
CA LYS A 181 1.20 -1.15 -8.13
C LYS A 181 0.14 -0.70 -9.13
N THR A 182 -0.10 -1.42 -10.21
CA THR A 182 -1.16 -1.09 -11.18
C THR A 182 -2.53 -1.06 -10.52
N PHE A 183 -2.85 -2.03 -9.65
CA PHE A 183 -4.11 -2.00 -8.89
C PHE A 183 -4.17 -0.84 -7.92
N LEU A 184 -3.11 -0.63 -7.15
CA LEU A 184 -3.02 0.48 -6.19
C LEU A 184 -3.07 1.86 -6.88
N SER A 185 -2.57 1.95 -8.10
CA SER A 185 -2.57 3.13 -8.97
C SER A 185 -3.99 3.53 -9.36
N GLY A 186 -4.79 2.57 -9.83
CA GLY A 186 -6.19 2.80 -10.18
C GLY A 186 -7.01 3.27 -8.96
N VAL A 187 -6.93 2.52 -7.86
CA VAL A 187 -7.65 2.84 -6.62
C VAL A 187 -7.16 4.16 -6.01
N GLY A 188 -5.84 4.38 -5.94
CA GLY A 188 -5.25 5.59 -5.40
C GLY A 188 -5.69 6.84 -6.16
N PHE A 189 -5.76 6.74 -7.49
CA PHE A 189 -6.26 7.84 -8.32
C PHE A 189 -7.77 8.04 -8.17
N ASP A 190 -8.55 6.96 -8.03
CA ASP A 190 -9.99 7.04 -7.77
C ASP A 190 -10.29 7.77 -6.45
N ILE A 191 -9.49 7.52 -5.40
CA ILE A 191 -9.59 8.26 -4.14
C ILE A 191 -9.40 9.77 -4.34
N LEU A 192 -8.47 10.18 -5.22
CA LEU A 192 -8.22 11.61 -5.47
C LEU A 192 -9.33 12.28 -6.27
N VAL A 193 -9.86 11.60 -7.29
CA VAL A 193 -10.76 12.23 -8.27
C VAL A 193 -12.23 12.00 -7.93
N ASN A 194 -12.55 10.90 -7.24
CA ASN A 194 -13.92 10.46 -6.98
C ASN A 194 -14.23 10.31 -5.47
N GLN A 195 -13.54 11.07 -4.61
CA GLN A 195 -13.73 11.00 -3.15
C GLN A 195 -15.19 11.22 -2.73
N GLU A 196 -15.91 12.13 -3.41
CA GLU A 196 -17.33 12.37 -3.16
C GLU A 196 -18.20 11.17 -3.54
N GLY A 197 -17.95 10.54 -4.69
CA GLY A 197 -18.67 9.34 -5.12
C GLY A 197 -18.48 8.21 -4.12
N ILE A 198 -17.23 7.98 -3.69
CA ILE A 198 -16.89 7.00 -2.66
C ILE A 198 -17.64 7.28 -1.36
N THR A 199 -17.66 8.54 -0.93
CA THR A 199 -18.33 8.97 0.30
C THR A 199 -19.85 8.80 0.21
N ARG A 200 -20.46 9.12 -0.93
CA ARG A 200 -21.91 8.96 -1.15
C ARG A 200 -22.33 7.50 -1.14
N GLU A 201 -21.58 6.64 -1.82
CA GLU A 201 -21.86 5.20 -1.87
C GLU A 201 -21.64 4.55 -0.49
N TYR A 202 -20.61 4.96 0.25
CA TYR A 202 -20.42 4.55 1.64
C TYR A 202 -21.55 5.03 2.56
N ALA A 203 -22.01 6.28 2.42
CA ALA A 203 -23.13 6.81 3.18
C ALA A 203 -24.42 6.02 2.93
N ASN A 204 -24.65 5.59 1.70
CA ASN A 204 -25.77 4.70 1.40
C ASN A 204 -25.64 3.35 2.12
N LYS A 205 -24.46 2.73 2.11
CA LYS A 205 -24.20 1.47 2.86
C LYS A 205 -24.44 1.65 4.37
N VAL A 206 -23.93 2.73 4.95
CA VAL A 206 -24.13 3.03 6.38
C VAL A 206 -25.60 3.25 6.71
N LEU A 207 -26.33 3.98 5.86
CA LEU A 207 -27.77 4.20 6.04
C LEU A 207 -28.56 2.89 5.99
N VAL A 208 -28.35 2.06 4.96
CA VAL A 208 -29.02 0.76 4.80
C VAL A 208 -28.76 -0.13 6.01
N ASN A 209 -27.49 -0.26 6.43
CA ASN A 209 -27.12 -1.05 7.61
C ASN A 209 -27.79 -0.52 8.90
N GLN A 210 -27.93 0.80 9.04
CA GLN A 210 -28.57 1.39 10.20
C GLN A 210 -30.09 1.14 10.22
N LEU A 211 -30.73 1.20 9.06
CA LEU A 211 -32.16 0.87 8.92
C LEU A 211 -32.41 -0.62 9.21
N GLU A 212 -31.58 -1.52 8.69
CA GLU A 212 -31.69 -2.97 8.95
C GLU A 212 -31.51 -3.29 10.45
N LYS A 213 -30.54 -2.66 11.13
CA LYS A 213 -30.37 -2.79 12.59
C LYS A 213 -31.62 -2.35 13.35
N ASN A 214 -32.22 -1.24 12.94
CA ASN A 214 -33.43 -0.72 13.56
C ASN A 214 -34.63 -1.64 13.31
N GLN A 215 -34.73 -2.22 12.11
CA GLN A 215 -35.78 -3.17 11.75
C GLN A 215 -35.66 -4.48 12.54
N THR A 216 -34.45 -5.01 12.69
CA THR A 216 -34.16 -6.18 13.54
C THR A 216 -34.56 -5.90 15.00
N LYS A 217 -34.24 -4.71 15.52
CA LYS A 217 -34.63 -4.30 16.88
C LYS A 217 -36.15 -4.21 17.06
N LEU A 218 -36.89 -3.78 16.02
CA LEU A 218 -38.35 -3.80 16.05
C LEU A 218 -38.88 -5.24 16.14
N GLU A 219 -38.34 -6.17 15.35
CA GLU A 219 -38.72 -7.58 15.39
C GLU A 219 -38.44 -8.23 16.77
N GLU A 220 -37.33 -7.89 17.41
CA GLU A 220 -37.02 -8.33 18.78
C GLU A 220 -38.04 -7.83 19.80
N LEU A 221 -38.46 -6.57 19.69
CA LEU A 221 -39.49 -5.97 20.56
C LEU A 221 -40.87 -6.61 20.31
N GLN A 222 -41.26 -6.79 19.05
CA GLN A 222 -42.54 -7.39 18.66
C GLN A 222 -42.64 -8.88 19.01
N SER A 223 -41.52 -9.62 18.90
CA SER A 223 -41.46 -11.04 19.27
C SER A 223 -41.47 -11.29 20.79
N LEU A 224 -41.51 -10.23 21.61
CA LEU A 224 -41.56 -10.29 23.07
C LEU A 224 -40.41 -11.10 23.69
N LYS A 225 -39.26 -11.14 23.01
CA LYS A 225 -38.07 -11.90 23.43
C LYS A 225 -37.17 -11.15 24.41
N ASN A 226 -37.62 -10.01 24.93
CA ASN A 226 -36.87 -9.24 25.92
C ASN A 226 -36.54 -10.11 27.16
N PRO A 227 -35.25 -10.29 27.52
CA PRO A 227 -34.85 -11.12 28.66
C PRO A 227 -35.49 -10.71 29.98
N LYS A 228 -35.74 -9.41 30.20
CA LYS A 228 -36.42 -8.92 31.41
C LYS A 228 -37.88 -9.35 31.45
N LEU A 229 -38.58 -9.25 30.32
CA LEU A 229 -39.97 -9.68 30.19
C LEU A 229 -40.09 -11.19 30.42
N ILE A 230 -39.22 -11.98 29.79
CA ILE A 230 -39.19 -13.44 29.97
C ILE A 230 -38.95 -13.80 31.43
N ASN A 231 -38.00 -13.15 32.11
CA ASN A 231 -37.73 -13.39 33.52
C ASN A 231 -38.97 -13.12 34.39
N TYR A 232 -39.62 -11.97 34.21
CA TYR A 232 -40.84 -11.65 34.96
C TYR A 232 -42.00 -12.59 34.64
N LYS A 233 -42.18 -13.00 33.38
CA LYS A 233 -43.19 -14.00 33.00
C LYS A 233 -42.91 -15.35 33.65
N ASN A 234 -41.68 -15.86 33.57
CA ASN A 234 -41.28 -17.14 34.15
C ASN A 234 -41.40 -17.16 35.68
N SER A 235 -41.24 -16.00 36.33
CA SER A 235 -41.43 -15.86 37.77
C SER A 235 -42.90 -15.66 38.17
N CYS A 236 -43.73 -15.10 37.28
CA CYS A 236 -45.15 -14.87 37.50
C CYS A 236 -46.01 -16.13 37.31
N GLU A 237 -45.74 -16.93 36.27
CA GLU A 237 -46.57 -18.11 35.94
C GLU A 237 -46.68 -19.15 37.07
N PRO A 238 -45.58 -19.52 37.77
CA PRO A 238 -45.67 -20.41 38.93
C PRO A 238 -46.56 -19.85 40.05
N LEU A 239 -46.49 -18.54 40.31
CA LEU A 239 -47.33 -17.89 41.33
C LEU A 239 -48.81 -17.89 40.94
N LYS A 240 -49.12 -17.67 39.66
CA LYS A 240 -50.49 -17.79 39.14
C LYS A 240 -51.03 -19.22 39.25
N THR A 241 -50.22 -20.23 38.91
CA THR A 241 -50.61 -21.63 39.05
C THR A 241 -50.85 -21.99 40.52
N LEU A 242 -49.97 -21.56 41.42
CA LEU A 242 -50.12 -21.78 42.85
C LEU A 242 -51.40 -21.13 43.41
N LEU A 243 -51.69 -19.89 43.02
CA LEU A 243 -52.92 -19.19 43.42
C LEU A 243 -54.20 -19.89 43.00
N ARG A 244 -54.19 -20.60 41.86
CA ARG A 244 -55.34 -21.39 41.39
C ARG A 244 -55.52 -22.69 42.18
N SER A 245 -54.44 -23.22 42.73
CA SER A 245 -54.44 -24.48 43.48
C SER A 245 -54.77 -24.33 44.97
N ILE A 246 -54.58 -23.14 45.55
CA ILE A 246 -54.87 -22.88 46.96
C ILE A 246 -56.35 -22.54 47.11
N ASP A 247 -57.06 -23.30 47.95
CA ASP A 247 -58.41 -22.94 48.37
C ASP A 247 -58.36 -21.74 49.33
N LYS A 248 -58.88 -20.60 48.86
CA LYS A 248 -58.91 -19.34 49.60
C LYS A 248 -59.70 -19.43 50.91
N THR A 249 -60.67 -20.35 51.01
CA THR A 249 -61.50 -20.52 52.20
C THR A 249 -60.82 -21.38 53.26
N LEU A 250 -60.03 -22.37 52.83
CA LEU A 250 -59.35 -23.30 53.73
C LEU A 250 -57.97 -22.78 54.18
N GLU A 251 -57.22 -22.11 53.29
CA GLU A 251 -55.87 -21.59 53.58
C GLU A 251 -55.73 -20.09 53.25
N PRO A 252 -56.51 -19.19 53.91
CA PRO A 252 -56.56 -17.78 53.54
C PRO A 252 -55.20 -17.05 53.65
N ALA A 253 -54.43 -17.32 54.70
CA ALA A 253 -53.14 -16.67 54.93
C ALA A 253 -52.09 -17.03 53.86
N LYS A 254 -52.10 -18.28 53.41
CA LYS A 254 -51.20 -18.79 52.35
C LYS A 254 -51.59 -18.20 51.00
N TRP A 255 -52.89 -18.16 50.71
CA TRP A 255 -53.41 -17.52 49.51
C TRP A 255 -52.99 -16.05 49.43
N GLU A 256 -53.15 -15.31 50.53
CA GLU A 256 -52.80 -13.88 50.61
C GLU A 256 -51.29 -13.64 50.45
N SER A 257 -50.44 -14.47 51.05
CA SER A 257 -48.98 -14.38 50.87
C SER A 257 -48.57 -14.50 49.40
N VAL A 258 -49.09 -15.52 48.70
CA VAL A 258 -48.78 -15.73 47.27
C VAL A 258 -49.38 -14.61 46.42
N TYR A 259 -50.57 -14.12 46.77
CA TYR A 259 -51.22 -13.00 46.09
C TYR A 259 -50.38 -11.72 46.17
N VAL A 260 -49.87 -11.38 47.35
CA VAL A 260 -49.01 -10.21 47.56
C VAL A 260 -47.69 -10.34 46.80
N GLN A 261 -47.09 -11.53 46.73
CA GLN A 261 -45.88 -11.75 45.93
C GLN A 261 -46.13 -11.59 44.42
N ALA A 262 -47.27 -12.06 43.93
CA ALA A 262 -47.65 -11.97 42.53
C ALA A 262 -48.04 -10.54 42.11
N PHE A 263 -48.85 -9.86 42.92
CA PHE A 263 -49.55 -8.63 42.52
C PHE A 263 -49.29 -7.41 43.43
N GLY A 264 -48.53 -7.57 44.51
CA GLY A 264 -48.36 -6.54 45.53
C GLY A 264 -49.54 -6.50 46.51
N THR A 265 -49.38 -5.71 47.58
CA THR A 265 -50.42 -5.50 48.60
C THR A 265 -51.60 -4.69 48.05
N TYR A 266 -52.78 -4.84 48.66
CA TYR A 266 -53.96 -4.05 48.30
C TYR A 266 -53.72 -2.54 48.40
N ALA A 267 -53.02 -2.08 49.45
CA ALA A 267 -52.65 -0.67 49.60
C ALA A 267 -51.77 -0.18 48.44
N GLN A 268 -50.81 -1.00 48.00
CA GLN A 268 -49.96 -0.67 46.85
C GLN A 268 -50.77 -0.62 45.54
N GLN A 269 -51.73 -1.53 45.35
CA GLN A 269 -52.61 -1.56 44.19
C GLN A 269 -53.54 -0.33 44.15
N GLU A 270 -54.14 0.03 45.28
CA GLU A 270 -55.00 1.22 45.36
C GLU A 270 -54.19 2.50 45.10
N SER A 271 -52.94 2.55 45.57
CA SER A 271 -52.05 3.69 45.37
C SER A 271 -51.67 3.95 43.90
N VAL A 272 -51.89 2.98 43.01
CA VAL A 272 -51.66 3.11 41.56
C VAL A 272 -52.94 3.11 40.74
N ARG A 273 -54.09 3.04 41.39
CA ARG A 273 -55.38 3.02 40.72
C ARG A 273 -55.60 4.34 39.97
N GLY A 274 -56.00 4.24 38.71
CA GLY A 274 -56.20 5.40 37.84
C GLY A 274 -54.90 6.03 37.30
N LEU A 275 -53.72 5.51 37.66
CA LEU A 275 -52.46 5.95 37.06
C LEU A 275 -52.21 5.23 35.73
N THR A 276 -51.59 5.92 34.78
CA THR A 276 -51.07 5.30 33.55
C THR A 276 -49.80 4.49 33.85
N ASN A 277 -49.44 3.57 32.95
CA ASN A 277 -48.23 2.74 33.11
C ASN A 277 -46.96 3.60 33.33
N ASP A 278 -46.82 4.70 32.60
CA ASP A 278 -45.67 5.62 32.74
C ASP A 278 -45.65 6.29 34.13
N GLN A 279 -46.81 6.67 34.66
CA GLN A 279 -46.92 7.26 35.99
C GLN A 279 -46.57 6.25 37.08
N VAL A 280 -46.96 4.98 36.91
CA VAL A 280 -46.59 3.89 37.83
C VAL A 280 -45.08 3.66 37.83
N ILE A 281 -44.46 3.58 36.65
CA ILE A 281 -43.01 3.37 36.53
C ILE A 281 -42.26 4.54 37.17
N LYS A 282 -42.70 5.78 36.95
CA LYS A 282 -42.11 6.98 37.57
C LYS A 282 -42.26 6.98 39.08
N LYS A 283 -43.43 6.60 39.60
CA LYS A 283 -43.71 6.51 41.05
C LYS A 283 -42.74 5.56 41.76
N TYR A 284 -42.42 4.43 41.12
CA TYR A 284 -41.52 3.41 41.69
C TYR A 284 -40.08 3.53 41.17
N GLY A 285 -39.71 4.52 40.36
CA GLY A 285 -38.33 4.67 39.88
C GLY A 285 -37.86 3.57 38.90
N GLY A 286 -38.77 2.82 38.28
CA GLY A 286 -38.46 1.78 37.30
C GLY A 286 -39.30 0.50 37.47
N VAL A 287 -39.41 -0.29 36.39
CA VAL A 287 -40.19 -1.55 36.39
C VAL A 287 -39.72 -2.53 37.46
N ASN A 288 -38.40 -2.62 37.67
CA ASN A 288 -37.80 -3.56 38.62
C ASN A 288 -38.22 -3.32 40.09
N GLN A 289 -38.66 -2.09 40.40
CA GLN A 289 -39.03 -1.66 41.74
C GLN A 289 -40.55 -1.74 42.00
N ILE A 290 -41.35 -2.06 40.98
CA ILE A 290 -42.81 -2.19 41.10
C ILE A 290 -43.15 -3.41 42.00
N PRO A 291 -44.02 -3.29 43.01
CA PRO A 291 -44.47 -4.43 43.81
C PRO A 291 -45.25 -5.45 42.97
N GLY A 292 -45.00 -6.75 43.19
CA GLY A 292 -45.67 -7.84 42.49
C GLY A 292 -45.00 -8.24 41.17
N VAL A 293 -44.51 -9.46 41.09
CA VAL A 293 -43.75 -9.94 39.92
C VAL A 293 -44.60 -10.01 38.64
N CYS A 294 -45.88 -10.35 38.76
CA CYS A 294 -46.81 -10.34 37.62
C CYS A 294 -47.08 -8.92 37.14
N LYS A 295 -47.18 -7.94 38.05
CA LYS A 295 -47.31 -6.53 37.68
C LYS A 295 -46.06 -6.01 36.97
N ARG A 296 -44.85 -6.46 37.35
CA ARG A 296 -43.62 -6.16 36.59
C ARG A 296 -43.67 -6.72 35.17
N ALA A 297 -44.16 -7.95 35.00
CA ALA A 297 -44.31 -8.57 33.68
C ALA A 297 -45.27 -7.77 32.77
N ASP A 298 -46.45 -7.40 33.30
CA ASP A 298 -47.44 -6.62 32.55
C ASP A 298 -46.90 -5.22 32.18
N MET A 299 -46.19 -4.57 33.12
CA MET A 299 -45.60 -3.24 32.90
C MET A 299 -44.44 -3.29 31.89
N GLN A 300 -43.59 -4.31 31.95
CA GLN A 300 -42.53 -4.51 30.96
C GLN A 300 -43.12 -4.79 29.57
N LEU A 301 -44.16 -5.61 29.48
CA LEU A 301 -44.86 -5.89 28.23
C LEU A 301 -45.42 -4.61 27.60
N ALA A 302 -46.12 -3.79 28.40
CA ALA A 302 -46.69 -2.54 27.90
C ALA A 302 -45.59 -1.54 27.46
N LEU A 303 -44.45 -1.50 28.14
CA LEU A 303 -43.30 -0.70 27.72
C LEU A 303 -42.71 -1.21 26.41
N ASP A 304 -42.48 -2.51 26.29
CA ASP A 304 -41.89 -3.12 25.09
C ASP A 304 -42.80 -2.87 23.86
N LEU A 305 -44.12 -3.02 24.02
CA LEU A 305 -45.10 -2.71 22.97
C LEU A 305 -45.12 -1.22 22.62
N LYS A 306 -45.14 -0.32 23.60
CA LYS A 306 -45.08 1.13 23.36
C LYS A 306 -43.79 1.54 22.63
N GLN A 307 -42.67 0.91 22.97
CA GLN A 307 -41.41 1.12 22.27
C GLN A 307 -41.44 0.56 20.86
N ALA A 308 -42.07 -0.60 20.64
CA ALA A 308 -42.27 -1.15 19.31
C ALA A 308 -43.12 -0.22 18.43
N ASP A 309 -44.23 0.33 18.95
CA ASP A 309 -45.11 1.25 18.22
C ASP A 309 -44.36 2.52 17.79
N LEU A 310 -43.62 3.15 18.71
CA LEU A 310 -42.79 4.32 18.41
C LEU A 310 -41.69 4.00 17.39
N MET A 311 -41.07 2.82 17.50
CA MET A 311 -40.04 2.38 16.57
C MET A 311 -40.62 2.12 15.17
N GLN A 312 -41.82 1.53 15.10
CA GLN A 312 -42.53 1.28 13.86
C GLN A 312 -42.91 2.59 13.15
N GLU A 313 -43.37 3.60 13.89
CA GLU A 313 -43.63 4.94 13.34
C GLU A 313 -42.35 5.59 12.80
N ASN A 314 -41.24 5.51 13.55
CA ASN A 314 -39.95 6.01 13.09
C ASN A 314 -39.48 5.31 11.81
N ILE A 315 -39.60 3.98 11.74
CA ILE A 315 -39.27 3.20 10.54
C ILE A 315 -40.14 3.59 9.36
N ALA A 316 -41.45 3.80 9.56
CA ALA A 316 -42.34 4.28 8.51
C ALA A 316 -41.91 5.66 7.98
N ASN A 317 -41.58 6.58 8.89
CA ASN A 317 -41.05 7.92 8.55
C ASN A 317 -39.72 7.84 7.80
N TRP A 318 -38.81 6.94 8.22
CA TRP A 318 -37.53 6.72 7.55
C TRP A 318 -37.70 6.13 6.16
N ASN A 319 -38.57 5.15 6.00
CA ASN A 319 -38.87 4.54 4.71
C ASN A 319 -39.51 5.54 3.73
N ALA A 320 -40.33 6.48 4.22
CA ALA A 320 -40.87 7.55 3.39
C ALA A 320 -39.79 8.54 2.88
N LYS A 321 -38.68 8.68 3.62
CA LYS A 321 -37.53 9.52 3.24
C LYS A 321 -36.54 8.81 2.30
N LEU A 322 -36.62 7.49 2.16
CA LEU A 322 -35.75 6.73 1.26
C LEU A 322 -35.99 7.16 -0.20
N GLY A 323 -34.90 7.45 -0.91
CA GLY A 323 -34.95 7.89 -2.31
C GLY A 323 -35.33 9.36 -2.53
N THR A 324 -35.88 10.04 -1.52
CA THR A 324 -36.21 11.48 -1.59
C THR A 324 -35.14 12.36 -0.95
N VAL A 325 -34.52 11.87 0.13
CA VAL A 325 -33.43 12.57 0.83
C VAL A 325 -32.10 11.89 0.51
N PRO A 326 -31.05 12.63 0.09
CA PRO A 326 -29.72 12.06 -0.12
C PRO A 326 -29.19 11.37 1.16
N PRO A 327 -28.51 10.21 1.06
CA PRO A 327 -28.10 9.43 2.23
C PRO A 327 -27.28 10.20 3.27
N LEU A 328 -26.38 11.09 2.83
CA LEU A 328 -25.59 11.93 3.72
C LEU A 328 -26.46 12.90 4.53
N GLN A 329 -27.43 13.54 3.87
CA GLN A 329 -28.35 14.45 4.54
C GLN A 329 -29.27 13.70 5.51
N PHE A 330 -29.72 12.51 5.11
CA PHE A 330 -30.52 11.63 5.97
C PHE A 330 -29.74 11.26 7.23
N LEU A 331 -28.51 10.75 7.08
CA LEU A 331 -27.67 10.39 8.22
C LEU A 331 -27.42 11.59 9.13
N GLN A 332 -27.21 12.78 8.56
CA GLN A 332 -27.00 13.99 9.35
C GLN A 332 -28.24 14.44 10.14
N SER A 333 -29.45 14.30 9.59
CA SER A 333 -30.70 14.73 10.24
C SER A 333 -31.25 13.70 11.23
N ASP A 334 -31.32 12.44 10.82
CA ASP A 334 -32.05 11.38 11.53
C ASP A 334 -31.12 10.47 12.35
N PHE A 335 -29.82 10.40 11.99
CA PHE A 335 -28.82 9.59 12.70
C PHE A 335 -27.52 10.36 13.01
N PRO A 336 -27.61 11.53 13.69
CA PRO A 336 -26.49 12.45 13.84
C PRO A 336 -25.27 11.84 14.55
N GLU A 337 -25.49 10.90 15.47
CA GLU A 337 -24.40 10.21 16.17
C GLU A 337 -23.65 9.25 15.25
N VAL A 338 -24.37 8.53 14.38
CA VAL A 338 -23.75 7.69 13.33
C VAL A 338 -22.97 8.58 12.37
N PHE A 339 -23.58 9.69 11.92
CA PHE A 339 -22.91 10.65 11.04
C PHE A 339 -21.61 11.20 11.63
N LYS A 340 -21.61 11.63 12.91
CA LYS A 340 -20.40 12.15 13.58
C LYS A 340 -19.31 11.09 13.71
N SER A 341 -19.68 9.83 13.94
CA SER A 341 -18.71 8.74 14.10
C SER A 341 -18.05 8.35 12.77
N GLU A 342 -18.80 8.31 11.68
CA GLU A 342 -18.33 7.82 10.37
C GLU A 342 -17.79 8.93 9.46
N PHE A 343 -18.30 10.15 9.60
CA PHE A 343 -18.01 11.27 8.70
C PHE A 343 -17.41 12.48 9.42
N LYS A 344 -16.78 13.34 8.63
CA LYS A 344 -16.28 14.66 9.02
C LYS A 344 -16.57 15.67 7.92
N ILE A 345 -16.68 16.93 8.29
CA ILE A 345 -16.78 18.03 7.33
C ILE A 345 -15.39 18.65 7.20
N ASN A 346 -14.88 18.75 5.98
CA ASN A 346 -13.57 19.36 5.72
C ASN A 346 -13.67 20.90 5.74
N GLU A 347 -12.54 21.58 5.62
CA GLU A 347 -12.46 23.06 5.63
C GLU A 347 -13.25 23.72 4.49
N LYS A 348 -13.55 22.97 3.43
CA LYS A 348 -14.34 23.42 2.26
C LYS A 348 -15.84 23.17 2.44
N GLY A 349 -16.27 22.64 3.58
CA GLY A 349 -17.67 22.29 3.84
C GLY A 349 -18.12 20.98 3.16
N LEU A 350 -17.21 20.20 2.58
CA LEU A 350 -17.54 18.91 1.97
C LEU A 350 -17.50 17.80 3.03
N VAL A 351 -18.43 16.86 2.92
CA VAL A 351 -18.47 15.68 3.79
C VAL A 351 -17.49 14.64 3.27
N GLU A 352 -16.63 14.13 4.16
CA GLU A 352 -15.67 13.07 3.88
C GLU A 352 -15.81 11.97 4.91
N ILE A 353 -15.46 10.74 4.53
CA ILE A 353 -15.28 9.64 5.47
C ILE A 353 -14.17 10.01 6.46
N ARG A 354 -14.42 9.78 7.76
CA ARG A 354 -13.51 10.18 8.83
C ARG A 354 -12.22 9.38 8.83
N SER A 355 -12.32 8.07 8.60
CA SER A 355 -11.20 7.13 8.61
C SER A 355 -10.60 6.98 7.21
N GLY A 356 -9.31 7.28 7.06
CA GLY A 356 -8.57 7.06 5.82
C GLY A 356 -8.45 5.58 5.44
N GLN A 357 -8.40 4.67 6.42
CA GLN A 357 -8.48 3.23 6.14
C GLN A 357 -9.83 2.84 5.55
N GLN A 358 -10.92 3.45 6.07
CA GLN A 358 -12.26 3.21 5.53
C GLN A 358 -12.38 3.78 4.11
N ILE A 359 -11.79 4.97 3.85
CA ILE A 359 -11.70 5.53 2.48
C ILE A 359 -11.01 4.53 1.54
N VAL A 360 -9.85 4.02 1.93
CA VAL A 360 -9.07 3.08 1.11
C VAL A 360 -9.85 1.78 0.89
N GLY A 361 -10.46 1.23 1.94
CA GLY A 361 -11.27 0.01 1.85
C GLY A 361 -12.46 0.16 0.92
N GLU A 362 -13.25 1.24 1.09
CA GLU A 362 -14.41 1.50 0.25
C GLU A 362 -14.02 1.84 -1.19
N ALA A 363 -12.98 2.63 -1.39
CA ALA A 363 -12.47 2.92 -2.73
C ALA A 363 -12.02 1.63 -3.43
N PHE A 364 -11.33 0.74 -2.73
CA PHE A 364 -10.88 -0.53 -3.29
C PHE A 364 -12.07 -1.39 -3.71
N VAL A 365 -13.04 -1.61 -2.81
CA VAL A 365 -14.24 -2.41 -3.09
C VAL A 365 -15.03 -1.82 -4.26
N GLN A 366 -15.35 -0.53 -4.20
CA GLN A 366 -16.14 0.13 -5.23
C GLN A 366 -15.44 0.18 -6.59
N PHE A 367 -14.12 0.38 -6.61
CA PHE A 367 -13.35 0.40 -7.85
C PHE A 367 -13.44 -0.95 -8.58
N PHE A 368 -13.24 -2.06 -7.85
CA PHE A 368 -13.30 -3.39 -8.46
C PHE A 368 -14.73 -3.84 -8.77
N GLU A 369 -15.73 -3.47 -7.97
CA GLU A 369 -17.14 -3.67 -8.30
C GLU A 369 -17.49 -2.98 -9.62
N LYS A 370 -17.08 -1.72 -9.80
CA LYS A 370 -17.29 -0.96 -11.05
C LYS A 370 -16.47 -1.52 -12.21
N LEU A 371 -15.29 -2.08 -11.96
CA LEU A 371 -14.46 -2.71 -13.00
C LEU A 371 -15.06 -4.01 -13.52
N GLN A 372 -15.74 -4.77 -12.66
CA GLN A 372 -16.38 -6.04 -13.00
C GLN A 372 -17.77 -5.87 -13.62
N ASP A 373 -18.42 -4.73 -13.38
CA ASP A 373 -19.73 -4.39 -13.94
C ASP A 373 -19.61 -3.61 -15.27
N PRO A 374 -20.00 -4.20 -16.42
CA PRO A 374 -19.92 -3.56 -17.73
C PRO A 374 -20.71 -2.24 -17.82
N GLU A 375 -21.77 -2.07 -17.04
CA GLU A 375 -22.60 -0.87 -17.07
C GLU A 375 -21.95 0.28 -16.28
N ARG A 376 -21.12 -0.06 -15.28
CA ARG A 376 -20.50 0.91 -14.37
C ARG A 376 -19.04 1.20 -14.66
N ILE A 377 -18.37 0.43 -15.52
CA ILE A 377 -16.94 0.58 -15.83
C ILE A 377 -16.58 2.00 -16.31
N PHE A 378 -17.47 2.66 -17.05
CA PHE A 378 -17.25 4.03 -17.53
C PHE A 378 -17.29 5.08 -16.43
N GLN A 379 -17.90 4.77 -15.27
CA GLN A 379 -17.93 5.67 -14.11
C GLN A 379 -16.55 5.83 -13.47
N LEU A 380 -15.63 4.90 -13.71
CA LEU A 380 -14.23 5.02 -13.27
C LEU A 380 -13.48 6.11 -14.08
N GLY A 381 -13.86 6.34 -15.33
CA GLY A 381 -13.32 7.41 -16.18
C GLY A 381 -11.79 7.51 -16.15
N ILE A 382 -11.29 8.55 -15.47
CA ILE A 382 -9.85 8.87 -15.40
C ILE A 382 -9.08 7.83 -14.56
N SER A 383 -9.65 7.26 -13.50
CA SER A 383 -8.97 6.25 -12.66
C SER A 383 -8.72 4.96 -13.44
N LEU A 384 -9.68 4.56 -14.30
CA LEU A 384 -9.51 3.44 -15.24
C LEU A 384 -8.43 3.75 -16.29
N PHE A 385 -8.46 4.94 -16.91
CA PHE A 385 -7.42 5.35 -17.86
C PHE A 385 -6.03 5.28 -17.22
N TRP A 386 -5.89 5.78 -15.99
CA TRP A 386 -4.63 5.79 -15.25
C TRP A 386 -4.10 4.39 -14.96
N MET A 387 -5.00 3.46 -14.60
CA MET A 387 -4.68 2.04 -14.44
C MET A 387 -4.27 1.39 -15.76
N ILE A 388 -4.96 1.67 -16.87
CA ILE A 388 -4.63 1.14 -18.19
C ILE A 388 -3.23 1.59 -18.64
N VAL A 389 -2.89 2.88 -18.44
CA VAL A 389 -1.54 3.38 -18.75
C VAL A 389 -0.48 2.65 -17.92
N SER A 390 -0.71 2.48 -16.61
CA SER A 390 0.16 1.71 -15.72
C SER A 390 0.34 0.25 -16.20
N LEU A 391 -0.75 -0.40 -16.62
CA LEU A 391 -0.74 -1.76 -17.13
C LEU A 391 0.07 -1.86 -18.43
N ILE A 392 -0.16 -0.96 -19.39
CA ILE A 392 0.55 -0.93 -20.68
C ILE A 392 2.05 -0.73 -20.44
N LEU A 393 2.43 0.25 -19.64
CA LEU A 393 3.84 0.52 -19.32
C LEU A 393 4.52 -0.67 -18.64
N SER A 394 3.82 -1.32 -17.70
CA SER A 394 4.31 -2.51 -17.00
C SER A 394 4.50 -3.70 -17.94
N ILE A 395 3.57 -3.93 -18.86
CA ILE A 395 3.66 -4.98 -19.88
C ILE A 395 4.84 -4.70 -20.81
N LEU A 396 4.96 -3.48 -21.34
CA LEU A 396 6.08 -3.10 -22.21
C LEU A 396 7.43 -3.27 -21.49
N ALA A 397 7.55 -2.79 -20.25
CA ALA A 397 8.76 -2.97 -19.45
C ALA A 397 9.10 -4.46 -19.26
N THR A 398 8.10 -5.28 -18.93
CA THR A 398 8.29 -6.72 -18.75
C THR A 398 8.75 -7.41 -20.03
N ILE A 399 8.13 -7.10 -21.18
CA ILE A 399 8.51 -7.66 -22.47
C ILE A 399 9.94 -7.26 -22.83
N LEU A 400 10.30 -5.99 -22.66
CA LEU A 400 11.65 -5.49 -22.95
C LEU A 400 12.70 -6.12 -22.04
N LEU A 401 12.42 -6.24 -20.74
CA LEU A 401 13.31 -6.91 -19.78
C LEU A 401 13.49 -8.39 -20.13
N TRP A 402 12.39 -9.08 -20.45
CA TRP A 402 12.44 -10.48 -20.84
C TRP A 402 13.21 -10.68 -22.14
N ALA A 403 12.95 -9.88 -23.18
CA ALA A 403 13.65 -9.93 -24.46
C ALA A 403 15.15 -9.62 -24.27
N LEU A 404 15.47 -8.57 -23.51
CA LEU A 404 16.84 -8.19 -23.20
C LEU A 404 17.58 -9.29 -22.42
N SER A 405 16.92 -9.97 -21.49
CA SER A 405 17.47 -11.11 -20.75
C SER A 405 17.84 -12.32 -21.62
N LYS A 406 17.21 -12.44 -22.80
CA LYS A 406 17.46 -13.53 -23.76
C LYS A 406 18.48 -13.16 -24.83
N ASN A 407 18.79 -11.88 -25.00
CA ASN A 407 19.79 -11.42 -25.97
C ASN A 407 21.18 -12.02 -25.67
N LYS A 408 21.85 -12.53 -26.71
CA LYS A 408 23.22 -13.06 -26.62
C LYS A 408 24.20 -12.01 -26.12
N GLU A 409 24.08 -10.77 -26.58
CA GLU A 409 24.91 -9.64 -26.15
C GLU A 409 24.78 -9.36 -24.64
N MET A 410 23.56 -9.51 -24.10
CA MET A 410 23.31 -9.39 -22.67
C MET A 410 24.00 -10.49 -21.89
N LYS A 411 23.95 -11.74 -22.37
CA LYS A 411 24.68 -12.85 -21.74
C LYS A 411 26.19 -12.66 -21.82
N TRP A 412 26.71 -12.19 -22.95
CA TRP A 412 28.13 -11.86 -23.14
C TRP A 412 28.58 -10.74 -22.22
N SER A 413 27.73 -9.74 -21.98
CA SER A 413 28.03 -8.63 -21.06
C SER A 413 28.23 -9.06 -19.61
N PHE A 414 27.67 -10.21 -19.22
CA PHE A 414 27.83 -10.79 -17.88
C PHE A 414 28.80 -11.98 -17.83
N SER A 415 29.46 -12.30 -18.94
CA SER A 415 30.38 -13.43 -19.02
C SER A 415 31.69 -13.13 -18.29
N ARG A 416 32.04 -14.00 -17.34
CA ARG A 416 33.32 -13.92 -16.61
C ARG A 416 34.52 -14.19 -17.52
N ASP A 417 34.35 -15.05 -18.51
CA ASP A 417 35.40 -15.44 -19.44
C ASP A 417 35.82 -14.24 -20.31
N LEU A 418 34.85 -13.45 -20.77
CA LEU A 418 35.09 -12.21 -21.52
C LEU A 418 35.67 -11.10 -20.64
N LEU A 419 35.29 -11.05 -19.37
CA LEU A 419 35.83 -10.08 -18.40
C LEU A 419 37.32 -10.35 -18.13
N HIS A 420 37.72 -11.63 -18.06
CA HIS A 420 39.11 -12.03 -17.92
C HIS A 420 39.94 -11.65 -19.15
N THR A 421 39.47 -11.95 -20.37
CA THR A 421 40.15 -11.57 -21.62
C THR A 421 40.30 -10.05 -21.76
N ARG A 422 39.29 -9.28 -21.34
CA ARG A 422 39.32 -7.81 -21.29
C ARG A 422 40.35 -7.28 -20.29
N ALA A 423 40.46 -7.89 -19.11
CA ALA A 423 41.47 -7.53 -18.12
C ALA A 423 42.90 -7.78 -18.66
N THR A 424 43.11 -8.90 -19.35
CA THR A 424 44.39 -9.22 -20.02
C THR A 424 44.70 -8.24 -21.16
N PHE A 425 43.69 -7.77 -21.90
CA PHE A 425 43.86 -6.76 -22.97
C PHE A 425 44.11 -5.34 -22.45
N LEU A 426 43.45 -4.93 -21.36
CA LEU A 426 43.73 -3.65 -20.69
C LEU A 426 45.16 -3.60 -20.13
N GLN A 427 45.66 -4.75 -19.66
CA GLN A 427 47.05 -4.90 -19.24
C GLN A 427 48.04 -4.81 -20.41
N ALA A 428 47.72 -5.34 -21.60
CA ALA A 428 48.55 -5.17 -22.80
C ALA A 428 48.66 -3.69 -23.26
N ASN A 429 47.74 -2.83 -22.81
CA ASN A 429 47.78 -1.38 -23.04
C ASN A 429 48.36 -0.59 -21.85
N GLN A 430 48.69 -1.27 -20.74
CA GLN A 430 49.35 -0.67 -19.57
C GLN A 430 50.76 -0.20 -19.90
N ASP A 431 51.44 -0.83 -20.86
CA ASP A 431 52.77 -0.44 -21.36
C ASP A 431 52.78 0.95 -22.01
N ASN A 432 51.62 1.41 -22.52
CA ASN A 432 51.46 2.73 -23.14
C ASN A 432 51.07 3.82 -22.12
N LEU A 433 50.66 3.45 -20.91
CA LEU A 433 50.19 4.38 -19.87
C LEU A 433 51.29 5.33 -19.36
N PRO A 434 52.53 4.88 -19.08
CA PRO A 434 53.63 5.77 -18.70
C PRO A 434 53.98 6.77 -19.81
N LEU A 435 53.90 6.32 -21.07
CA LEU A 435 54.18 7.10 -22.27
C LEU A 435 53.13 8.20 -22.49
N ALA A 436 51.84 7.89 -22.27
CA ALA A 436 50.76 8.87 -22.30
C ALA A 436 50.89 9.91 -21.19
N LEU A 437 51.19 9.48 -19.95
CA LEU A 437 51.41 10.37 -18.81
C LEU A 437 52.61 11.31 -19.01
N ARG A 438 53.67 10.82 -19.65
CA ARG A 438 54.84 11.63 -20.02
C ARG A 438 54.49 12.71 -21.05
N LYS A 439 53.81 12.32 -22.14
CA LYS A 439 53.35 13.26 -23.19
C LYS A 439 52.40 14.33 -22.64
N ARG A 440 51.60 14.00 -21.62
CA ARG A 440 50.71 14.95 -20.93
C ARG A 440 51.47 15.95 -20.07
N ARG A 441 52.49 15.52 -19.33
CA ARG A 441 53.39 16.43 -18.60
C ARG A 441 54.12 17.38 -19.55
N GLU A 442 54.59 16.86 -20.68
CA GLU A 442 55.25 17.67 -21.71
C GLU A 442 54.30 18.73 -22.30
N ARG A 443 53.03 18.38 -22.57
CA ARG A 443 52.01 19.34 -23.01
C ARG A 443 51.67 20.41 -21.96
N LEU A 444 51.46 20.01 -20.70
CA LEU A 444 51.17 20.97 -19.62
C LEU A 444 52.33 21.94 -19.37
N ASN A 445 53.57 21.46 -19.49
CA ASN A 445 54.74 22.32 -19.39
C ASN A 445 54.86 23.26 -20.60
N GLN A 446 54.51 22.80 -21.80
CA GLN A 446 54.46 23.67 -22.98
C GLN A 446 53.37 24.74 -22.86
N GLU A 447 52.17 24.38 -22.41
CA GLU A 447 51.05 25.32 -22.21
C GLU A 447 51.38 26.39 -21.15
N ASN A 448 52.01 25.99 -20.04
CA ASN A 448 52.47 26.93 -19.02
C ASN A 448 53.57 27.86 -19.56
N ASN A 449 54.52 27.33 -20.33
CA ASN A 449 55.58 28.15 -20.93
C ASN A 449 55.06 29.13 -21.99
N THR A 450 53.96 28.81 -22.69
CA THR A 450 53.31 29.72 -23.63
C THR A 450 52.42 30.77 -22.96
N MET A 451 52.04 30.60 -21.70
CA MET A 451 51.30 31.62 -20.94
C MET A 451 52.22 32.60 -20.19
N GLU A 452 53.49 32.26 -20.02
CA GLU A 452 54.51 33.12 -19.39
C GLU A 452 55.34 33.96 -20.39
N SER A 453 55.17 33.75 -21.70
CA SER A 453 55.71 34.59 -22.78
C SER A 453 54.67 35.55 -23.31
#